data_AF-A0A6I3GKX7-F1
#
_entry.id   AF-A0A6I3GKX7-F1
#
_cell.length_a   1.000
_cell.length_b   1.000
_cell.length_c   1.000
_cell.angle_alpha   90.00
_cell.angle_beta   90.00
_cell.angle_gamma   90.00
#
_symmetry.space_group_name_H-M   'P 1'
#
loop_
_entity.id
_entity.type
_entity.pdbx_description
1 polymer ?
#
loop_
_entity_poly.entity_id
_entity_poly.type
_entity_poly.pdbx_seq_one_letter_code
_entity_poly.pdbx_strand_id
1 'polypeptide(L)'
;MTLATSFVLVAIAGGFGAVTRFWLSTWTGKLPWGILLANSIGSFIAGLALAGAIETAWLIVGLAGGLSTFSTFAAQTHDLVAKKQLALASLNIVLNLLIPAVSFLTASILL
;
A
#
# COMPACT_ATOMS: atom_id res chain seq x y z
N MET A 1 2.22 12.25 -22.73
CA MET A 1 0.84 11.70 -22.66
C MET A 1 -0.15 12.84 -22.59
N THR A 2 -1.32 12.71 -23.21
CA THR A 2 -2.41 13.68 -22.99
C THR A 2 -3.00 13.47 -21.58
N LEU A 3 -3.61 14.51 -21.01
CA LEU A 3 -4.27 14.43 -19.70
C LEU A 3 -5.34 13.33 -19.65
N ALA A 4 -6.10 13.19 -20.73
CA ALA A 4 -7.13 12.15 -20.86
C ALA A 4 -6.51 10.74 -20.82
N THR A 5 -5.40 10.51 -21.53
CA THR A 5 -4.67 9.24 -21.47
C THR A 5 -4.16 8.95 -20.06
N SER A 6 -3.68 9.97 -19.33
CA SER A 6 -3.21 9.82 -17.95
C SER A 6 -4.34 9.39 -17.00
N PHE A 7 -5.53 9.97 -17.11
CA PHE A 7 -6.67 9.57 -16.29
C PHE A 7 -7.10 8.13 -16.53
N VAL A 8 -7.16 7.70 -17.78
CA VAL A 8 -7.51 6.31 -18.12
C VAL A 8 -6.48 5.34 -17.55
N LEU A 9 -5.19 5.62 -17.68
CA LEU A 9 -4.15 4.75 -17.13
C LEU A 9 -4.17 4.73 -15.59
N VAL A 10 -4.37 5.88 -14.94
CA VAL A 10 -4.52 5.95 -13.47
C VAL A 10 -5.72 5.11 -13.01
N ALA A 11 -6.85 5.21 -13.70
CA ALA A 11 -8.06 4.46 -13.36
C ALA A 11 -7.86 2.94 -13.51
N ILE A 12 -7.26 2.50 -14.63
CA ILE A 12 -7.00 1.08 -14.88
C ILE A 12 -5.98 0.53 -13.87
N ALA A 13 -4.85 1.21 -13.69
CA ALA A 13 -3.80 0.79 -12.78
C ALA A 13 -4.27 0.80 -11.32
N GLY A 14 -5.01 1.84 -10.92
CA GLY A 14 -5.59 1.94 -9.58
C GLY A 14 -6.68 0.92 -9.32
N GLY A 15 -7.54 0.64 -10.30
CA GLY A 15 -8.51 -0.44 -10.24
C GLY A 15 -7.85 -1.80 -10.04
N PHE A 16 -6.79 -2.08 -10.82
CA PHE A 16 -6.01 -3.31 -10.68
C PHE A 16 -5.33 -3.41 -9.29
N GLY A 17 -4.73 -2.32 -8.81
CA GLY A 17 -4.16 -2.25 -7.47
C GLY A 17 -5.21 -2.51 -6.38
N ALA A 18 -6.41 -1.94 -6.52
CA ALA A 18 -7.50 -2.13 -5.58
C ALA A 18 -8.04 -3.57 -5.57
N VAL A 19 -8.19 -4.21 -6.72
CA VAL A 19 -8.60 -5.62 -6.82
C VAL A 19 -7.54 -6.54 -6.21
N THR A 20 -6.26 -6.28 -6.49
CA THR A 20 -5.15 -7.03 -5.90
C THR A 20 -5.11 -6.87 -4.39
N ARG A 21 -5.27 -5.64 -3.88
CA ARG A 21 -5.39 -5.36 -2.44
C ARG A 21 -6.58 -6.08 -1.83
N PHE A 22 -7.73 -6.11 -2.52
CA PHE A 22 -8.91 -6.81 -2.05
C PHE A 22 -8.63 -8.31 -1.90
N TRP A 23 -8.01 -8.94 -2.89
CA TRP A 23 -7.58 -10.34 -2.79
C TRP A 23 -6.59 -10.55 -1.65
N LEU A 24 -5.55 -9.71 -1.52
CA LEU A 24 -4.59 -9.78 -0.42
C LEU A 24 -5.26 -9.61 0.95
N SER A 25 -6.30 -8.79 1.06
CA SER A 25 -7.00 -8.55 2.34
C SER A 25 -7.61 -9.81 2.96
N THR A 26 -7.81 -10.86 2.15
CA THR A 26 -8.26 -12.18 2.64
C THR A 26 -7.23 -12.88 3.50
N TRP A 27 -5.94 -12.50 3.40
CA TRP A 27 -4.85 -13.06 4.18
C TRP A 27 -4.83 -12.44 5.58
N THR A 28 -5.54 -13.12 6.47
CA THR A 28 -5.71 -12.71 7.87
C THR A 28 -4.99 -13.66 8.82
N GLY A 29 -4.73 -13.20 10.04
CA GLY A 29 -4.10 -13.98 11.10
C GLY A 29 -4.17 -13.21 12.41
N LYS A 30 -3.16 -13.38 13.27
CA LYS A 30 -3.01 -12.54 14.48
C LYS A 30 -2.89 -11.05 14.14
N LEU A 31 -2.40 -10.74 12.93
CA LEU A 31 -2.35 -9.42 12.33
C LEU A 31 -2.94 -9.46 10.92
N PRO A 32 -3.35 -8.31 10.37
CA PRO A 32 -3.83 -8.21 8.99
C PRO A 32 -2.67 -8.21 7.98
N TRP A 33 -2.03 -9.37 7.83
CA TRP A 33 -0.86 -9.56 6.97
C TRP A 33 -1.08 -9.10 5.52
N GLY A 34 -2.27 -9.35 5.00
CA GLY A 34 -2.67 -8.93 3.65
C GLY A 34 -2.52 -7.44 3.39
N ILE A 35 -3.01 -6.60 4.31
CA ILE A 35 -2.95 -5.14 4.16
C ILE A 35 -1.52 -4.62 4.38
N LEU A 36 -0.80 -5.20 5.34
CA LEU A 36 0.62 -4.88 5.52
C LEU A 36 1.41 -5.16 4.24
N LEU A 37 1.22 -6.34 3.62
CA LEU A 37 1.87 -6.72 2.37
C LEU A 37 1.48 -5.80 1.22
N ALA A 38 0.18 -5.48 1.08
CA ALA A 38 -0.30 -4.57 0.04
C ALA A 38 0.32 -3.17 0.16
N ASN A 39 0.36 -2.62 1.39
CA ASN A 39 1.01 -1.35 1.68
C ASN A 39 2.51 -1.38 1.36
N SER A 40 3.22 -2.43 1.78
CA SER A 40 4.65 -2.59 1.52
C SER A 40 4.99 -2.69 0.04
N ILE A 41 4.24 -3.49 -0.72
CA ILE A 41 4.43 -3.61 -2.18
C ILE A 41 4.11 -2.28 -2.87
N GLY A 42 3.01 -1.62 -2.49
CA GLY A 42 2.64 -0.31 -3.04
C GLY A 42 3.74 0.73 -2.81
N SER A 43 4.26 0.82 -1.59
CA SER A 43 5.37 1.70 -1.26
C SER A 43 6.67 1.33 -1.99
N PHE A 44 6.98 0.03 -2.15
CA PHE A 44 8.13 -0.42 -2.92
C PHE A 44 8.05 0.01 -4.40
N ILE A 45 6.89 -0.16 -5.04
CA ILE A 45 6.64 0.29 -6.42
C ILE A 45 6.83 1.81 -6.53
N ALA A 46 6.31 2.58 -5.58
CA ALA A 46 6.48 4.03 -5.57
C ALA A 46 7.95 4.45 -5.40
N GLY A 47 8.73 3.72 -4.58
CA GLY A 47 10.17 3.97 -4.43
C GLY A 47 10.95 3.66 -5.71
N LEU A 48 10.64 2.57 -6.41
CA LEU A 48 11.28 2.25 -7.71
C LEU A 48 10.93 3.30 -8.78
N ALA A 49 9.70 3.79 -8.77
CA ALA A 49 9.25 4.85 -9.68
C ALA A 49 10.10 6.12 -9.51
N LEU A 50 10.39 6.48 -8.25
CA LEU A 50 11.24 7.60 -7.89
C LEU A 50 12.69 7.37 -8.34
N ALA A 51 13.28 6.21 -8.01
CA ALA A 51 14.67 5.89 -8.33
C ALA A 51 14.96 5.94 -9.84
N GLY A 52 14.07 5.34 -10.65
CA GLY A 52 14.23 5.33 -12.10
C GLY A 52 13.91 6.65 -12.81
N ALA A 53 13.56 7.71 -12.07
CA ALA A 53 12.98 8.96 -12.61
C ALA A 53 11.75 8.72 -13.52
N ILE A 54 10.97 7.67 -13.22
CA ILE A 54 9.75 7.26 -13.94
C ILE A 54 8.53 7.61 -13.08
N GLU A 55 8.49 8.84 -12.55
CA GLU A 55 7.41 9.37 -11.72
C GLU A 55 6.11 9.59 -12.53
N THR A 56 5.52 8.51 -13.00
CA THR A 56 4.30 8.54 -13.79
C THR A 56 3.07 8.42 -12.89
N ALA A 57 2.08 9.29 -13.12
CA ALA A 57 0.87 9.32 -12.31
C ALA A 57 0.15 7.96 -12.23
N TRP A 58 0.15 7.18 -13.31
CA TRP A 58 -0.50 5.87 -13.33
C TRP A 58 0.21 4.82 -12.47
N LEU A 59 1.51 4.97 -12.21
CA LEU A 59 2.29 4.06 -11.38
C LEU A 59 2.14 4.42 -9.90
N ILE A 60 2.31 5.71 -9.54
CA ILE A 60 2.26 6.18 -8.15
C ILE A 60 0.82 6.39 -7.69
N VAL A 61 0.05 7.23 -8.37
CA VAL A 61 -1.35 7.54 -8.00
C VAL A 61 -2.27 6.37 -8.36
N GLY A 62 -2.05 5.76 -9.51
CA GLY A 62 -2.79 4.58 -9.96
C GLY A 62 -2.40 3.33 -9.19
N LEU A 63 -1.40 2.58 -9.66
CA LEU A 63 -1.08 1.25 -9.14
C LEU A 63 -0.74 1.24 -7.64
N ALA A 64 0.28 2.00 -7.22
CA ALA A 64 0.71 2.04 -5.83
C ALA A 64 -0.37 2.63 -4.90
N GLY A 65 -1.06 3.69 -5.35
CA GLY A 65 -2.17 4.31 -4.64
C GLY A 65 -3.39 3.39 -4.48
N GLY A 66 -3.73 2.62 -5.52
CA GLY A 66 -4.82 1.64 -5.45
C GLY A 66 -4.49 0.42 -4.60
N LEU A 67 -3.23 -0.01 -4.61
CA LEU A 67 -2.73 -1.16 -3.87
C LEU A 67 -2.55 -0.87 -2.37
N SER A 68 -2.16 0.35 -2.00
CA SER A 68 -2.01 0.76 -0.59
C SER A 68 -3.31 1.32 0.00
N THR A 69 -3.43 1.32 1.32
CA THR A 69 -4.60 1.85 2.02
C THR A 69 -4.27 2.23 3.47
N PHE A 70 -4.49 3.50 3.81
CA PHE A 70 -4.43 3.94 5.21
C PHE A 70 -5.76 3.68 5.94
N SER A 71 -6.90 3.87 5.26
CA SER A 71 -8.23 3.69 5.84
C SER A 71 -8.50 2.27 6.32
N THR A 72 -8.10 1.25 5.55
CA THR A 72 -8.30 -0.15 5.95
C THR A 72 -7.37 -0.53 7.10
N PHE A 73 -6.11 -0.07 7.07
CA PHE A 73 -5.17 -0.23 8.19
C PHE A 73 -5.73 0.38 9.49
N ALA A 74 -6.29 1.58 9.43
CA ALA A 74 -6.89 2.25 10.58
C ALA A 74 -8.10 1.47 11.13
N ALA A 75 -8.99 0.98 10.26
CA ALA A 75 -10.13 0.17 10.64
C ALA A 75 -9.70 -1.15 11.32
N GLN A 76 -8.71 -1.85 10.77
CA GLN A 76 -8.19 -3.09 11.36
C GLN A 76 -7.52 -2.86 12.73
N THR A 77 -6.84 -1.72 12.88
CA THR A 77 -6.28 -1.32 14.17
C THR A 77 -7.38 -1.05 15.19
N HIS A 78 -8.43 -0.33 14.79
CA HIS A 78 -9.60 -0.11 15.62
C HIS A 78 -10.25 -1.43 16.04
N ASP A 79 -10.39 -2.40 15.14
CA ASP A 79 -10.97 -3.71 15.45
C ASP A 79 -10.14 -4.49 16.51
N LEU A 80 -8.81 -4.39 16.46
CA LEU A 80 -7.94 -4.97 17.48
C LEU A 80 -8.11 -4.29 18.85
N VAL A 81 -8.25 -2.96 18.86
CA VAL A 81 -8.55 -2.19 20.08
C VAL A 81 -9.91 -2.58 20.65
N ALA A 82 -10.95 -2.67 19.81
CA ALA A 82 -12.29 -3.07 20.21
C ALA A 82 -12.32 -4.48 20.83
N LYS A 83 -11.45 -5.39 20.34
CA LYS A 83 -11.23 -6.73 20.89
C LYS A 83 -10.34 -6.76 22.14
N LYS A 84 -9.95 -5.60 22.68
CA LYS A 84 -9.01 -5.44 23.81
C LYS A 84 -7.61 -6.02 23.55
N GLN A 85 -7.23 -6.20 22.29
CA GLN A 85 -5.93 -6.74 21.88
C GLN A 85 -4.91 -5.62 21.67
N LEU A 86 -4.65 -4.82 22.71
CA LEU A 86 -3.84 -3.59 22.61
C LEU A 86 -2.42 -3.84 22.12
N ALA A 87 -1.78 -4.95 22.53
CA ALA A 87 -0.45 -5.31 22.05
C ALA A 87 -0.42 -5.53 20.53
N LEU A 88 -1.44 -6.22 19.99
CA LEU A 88 -1.55 -6.47 18.55
C LEU A 88 -1.92 -5.19 17.79
N ALA A 89 -2.77 -4.33 18.35
CA ALA A 89 -3.10 -3.03 17.77
C ALA A 89 -1.84 -2.16 17.62
N SER A 90 -1.04 -2.02 18.70
CA SER A 90 0.22 -1.28 18.67
C SER A 90 1.20 -1.87 17.67
N LEU A 91 1.32 -3.21 17.63
CA LEU A 91 2.19 -3.87 16.66
C LEU A 91 1.72 -3.62 15.23
N ASN A 92 0.41 -3.64 14.96
CA ASN A 92 -0.14 -3.35 13.64
C ASN A 92 0.21 -1.92 13.18
N ILE A 93 0.12 -0.94 14.07
CA ILE A 93 0.51 0.46 13.81
C ILE A 93 1.99 0.54 13.45
N VAL A 94 2.85 0.00 14.32
CA VAL A 94 4.30 0.08 14.13
C VAL A 94 4.72 -0.59 12.82
N LEU A 95 4.21 -1.79 12.52
CA LEU A 95 4.57 -2.51 11.30
C LEU A 95 4.07 -1.80 10.03
N ASN A 96 2.83 -1.29 10.02
CA ASN A 96 2.29 -0.59 8.84
C ASN A 96 2.91 0.80 8.62
N LEU A 97 3.54 1.40 9.62
CA LEU A 97 4.32 2.63 9.44
C LEU A 97 5.75 2.32 9.02
N LEU A 98 6.42 1.37 9.69
CA LEU A 98 7.83 1.10 9.47
C LEU A 98 8.10 0.31 8.19
N ILE A 99 7.40 -0.80 7.96
CA ILE A 99 7.74 -1.70 6.84
C ILE A 99 7.51 -1.00 5.50
N PRO A 100 6.34 -0.41 5.20
CA PRO A 100 6.15 0.31 3.94
C PRO A 100 7.13 1.48 3.76
N ALA A 101 7.45 2.23 4.82
CA ALA A 101 8.45 3.30 4.74
C ALA A 101 9.85 2.76 4.40
N VAL A 102 10.29 1.68 5.04
CA VAL A 102 11.55 1.00 4.71
C VAL A 102 11.51 0.44 3.28
N SER A 103 10.40 -0.18 2.86
CA SER A 103 10.23 -0.68 1.50
C SER A 103 10.35 0.43 0.44
N PHE A 104 9.80 1.62 0.70
CA PHE A 104 9.98 2.77 -0.17
C PHE A 104 11.45 3.21 -0.23
N LEU A 105 12.09 3.38 0.93
CA LEU A 105 13.47 3.85 1.01
C LEU A 105 14.44 2.89 0.34
N THR A 106 14.30 1.58 0.58
CA THR A 106 15.14 0.58 -0.08
C THR A 106 14.92 0.57 -1.58
N ALA A 107 13.68 0.70 -2.06
CA ALA A 107 13.40 0.80 -3.49
C ALA A 107 13.98 2.07 -4.13
N SER A 108 13.94 3.19 -3.42
CA SER A 108 14.39 4.49 -3.93
C SER A 108 15.91 4.60 -4.17
N ILE A 109 16.70 3.63 -3.70
CA ILE A 109 18.17 3.59 -3.85
C ILE A 109 18.67 2.43 -4.72
N LEU A 110 17.77 1.64 -5.33
CA LEU A 110 18.12 0.44 -6.11
C LEU A 110 18.49 0.74 -7.57
N LEU A 111 18.15 1.92 -8.09
CA LEU A 111 18.41 2.37 -9.46
C LEU A 111 19.10 3.73 -9.41
#